data_AF-A0A7W9Y5D3-F1
#
_entry.id   AF-A0A7W9Y5D3-F1
#
_cell.length_a   1.000
_cell.length_b   1.000
_cell.length_c   1.000
_cell.angle_alpha   90.00
_cell.angle_beta   90.00
_cell.angle_gamma   90.00
#
_symmetry.space_group_name_H-M   'P 1'
#
loop_
_entity.id
_entity.type
_entity.pdbx_description
1 polymer ?
#
loop_
_entity_poly.entity_id
_entity_poly.type
_entity_poly.pdbx_seq_one_letter_code
_entity_poly.pdbx_strand_id
1 'polypeptide(L)'
;MKFINILTSISVVAALSACAPTRAQYDALQTTLEGSPQVRAQAIADCTKRHWSSERTGNLAKLMNVREKQAKSTFCNRLHGGLASGRITYEDVKSVWSTPTPNMIRVMQGR
;
A
#
# COMPACT_ATOMS: atom_id res chain seq x y z
N MET A 1 23.26 31.55 43.70
CA MET A 1 21.89 31.99 43.36
C MET A 1 21.74 31.99 41.84
N LYS A 2 20.75 31.23 41.34
CA LYS A 2 20.08 31.29 40.02
C LYS A 2 20.98 31.02 38.80
N PHE A 3 21.10 29.76 38.34
CA PHE A 3 20.15 29.06 37.46
C PHE A 3 19.73 29.97 36.30
N ILE A 4 20.10 29.69 35.05
CA ILE A 4 19.31 28.82 34.16
C ILE A 4 20.16 28.49 32.90
N ASN A 5 20.50 27.21 32.71
CA ASN A 5 20.91 26.64 31.43
C ASN A 5 19.63 26.29 30.66
N ILE A 6 19.26 27.06 29.62
CA ILE A 6 18.16 26.69 28.72
C ILE A 6 18.74 25.80 27.62
N LEU A 7 18.94 24.53 27.97
CA LEU A 7 18.95 23.44 27.00
C LEU A 7 17.55 23.42 26.38
N THR A 8 17.42 24.03 25.22
CA THR A 8 16.25 23.93 24.36
C THR A 8 16.20 22.52 23.80
N SER A 9 15.64 21.62 24.61
CA SER A 9 15.17 20.31 24.17
C SER A 9 14.10 20.53 23.11
N ILE A 10 14.50 20.49 21.84
CA ILE A 10 13.56 20.39 20.72
C ILE A 10 12.98 18.97 20.77
N SER A 11 11.96 18.82 21.60
CA SER A 11 11.07 17.66 21.58
C SER A 11 10.26 17.74 20.28
N VAL A 12 10.73 17.10 19.21
CA VAL A 12 9.90 16.82 18.04
C VAL A 12 8.92 15.71 18.41
N VAL A 13 7.85 16.09 19.11
CA VAL A 13 6.65 15.26 19.29
C VAL A 13 5.62 15.80 18.32
N ALA A 14 5.52 15.20 17.13
CA ALA A 14 4.28 15.17 16.32
C ALA A 14 4.50 14.41 15.01
N ALA A 15 4.20 13.10 15.01
CA ALA A 15 3.54 12.41 13.89
C ALA A 15 3.13 10.98 14.27
N LEU A 16 2.55 10.77 15.45
CA LEU A 16 1.71 9.59 15.65
C LEU A 16 0.38 9.87 14.94
N SER A 17 0.09 9.11 13.87
CA SER A 17 -1.18 9.02 13.10
C SER A 17 -1.24 9.59 11.68
N ALA A 18 -0.17 9.51 10.88
CA ALA A 18 -0.39 9.51 9.42
C ALA A 18 -0.95 8.14 9.02
N CYS A 19 -2.28 8.00 8.95
CA CYS A 19 -2.93 6.79 8.44
C CYS A 19 -2.45 6.46 7.02
N ALA A 20 -2.00 7.45 6.24
CA ALA A 20 -1.45 7.29 4.91
C ALA A 20 0.09 7.41 4.87
N PRO A 21 0.78 6.69 3.96
CA PRO A 21 2.20 6.89 3.73
C PRO A 21 2.50 8.30 3.20
N THR A 22 3.72 8.78 3.46
CA THR A 22 4.22 10.02 2.86
C THR A 22 4.51 9.81 1.37
N ARG A 23 4.55 10.90 0.58
CA ARG A 23 4.91 10.82 -0.84
C ARG A 23 6.30 10.20 -1.04
N ALA A 24 7.29 10.58 -0.24
CA ALA A 24 8.63 9.99 -0.28
C ALA A 24 8.64 8.48 -0.02
N GLN A 25 7.82 7.99 0.93
CA GLN A 25 7.69 6.54 1.18
C GLN A 25 7.07 5.80 0.00
N TYR A 26 6.05 6.41 -0.63
CA TYR A 26 5.43 5.86 -1.83
C TYR A 26 6.44 5.82 -3.00
N ASP A 27 7.16 6.90 -3.27
CA ASP A 27 8.11 6.99 -4.39
C ASP A 27 9.24 5.97 -4.21
N ALA A 28 9.75 5.81 -2.98
CA ALA A 28 10.76 4.81 -2.65
C ALA A 28 10.23 3.38 -2.86
N LEU A 29 8.99 3.09 -2.44
CA LEU A 29 8.35 1.79 -2.65
C LEU A 29 8.15 1.48 -4.13
N GLN A 30 7.59 2.43 -4.89
CA GLN A 30 7.39 2.30 -6.34
C GLN A 30 8.73 2.01 -7.03
N THR A 31 9.73 2.85 -6.78
CA THR A 31 11.07 2.71 -7.39
C THR A 31 11.69 1.35 -7.07
N THR A 32 11.54 0.87 -5.83
CA THR A 32 12.04 -0.43 -5.40
C THR A 32 11.34 -1.58 -6.15
N LEU A 33 10.01 -1.53 -6.25
CA LEU A 33 9.21 -2.56 -6.91
C LEU A 33 9.38 -2.57 -8.43
N GLU A 34 9.63 -1.39 -9.02
CA GLU A 34 9.93 -1.21 -10.44
C GLU A 34 11.32 -1.77 -10.78
N GLY A 35 12.35 -1.35 -10.03
CA GLY A 35 13.74 -1.69 -10.30
C GLY A 35 14.17 -3.09 -9.87
N SER A 36 13.42 -3.76 -8.97
CA SER A 36 13.77 -5.09 -8.47
C SER A 36 12.66 -6.12 -8.68
N PRO A 37 12.70 -6.91 -9.77
CA PRO A 37 11.75 -7.98 -10.02
C PRO A 37 11.70 -9.03 -8.90
N GLN A 38 12.82 -9.31 -8.24
CA GLN A 38 12.89 -10.27 -7.14
C GLN A 38 12.17 -9.74 -5.90
N VAL A 39 12.38 -8.48 -5.53
CA VAL A 39 11.66 -7.85 -4.39
C VAL A 39 10.17 -7.80 -4.67
N ARG A 40 9.77 -7.46 -5.91
CA ARG A 40 8.36 -7.50 -6.32
C ARG A 40 7.76 -8.90 -6.19
N ALA A 41 8.47 -9.93 -6.66
CA ALA A 41 8.02 -11.32 -6.55
C ALA A 41 7.86 -11.75 -5.09
N GLN A 42 8.80 -11.36 -4.22
CA GLN A 42 8.71 -11.61 -2.78
C GLN A 42 7.50 -10.89 -2.16
N ALA A 43 7.28 -9.61 -2.48
CA ALA A 43 6.13 -8.86 -1.98
C ALA A 43 4.78 -9.51 -2.38
N ILE A 44 4.67 -9.99 -3.63
CA ILE A 44 3.49 -10.73 -4.10
C ILE A 44 3.31 -12.05 -3.33
N ALA A 45 4.39 -12.80 -3.11
CA ALA A 45 4.35 -14.05 -2.37
C ALA A 45 3.91 -13.83 -0.92
N ASP A 46 4.47 -12.83 -0.25
CA ASP A 46 4.15 -12.47 1.13
C ASP A 46 2.71 -11.98 1.26
N CYS A 47 2.24 -11.16 0.32
CA CYS A 47 0.84 -10.73 0.23
C CYS A 47 -0.10 -11.94 0.11
N THR A 48 0.25 -12.92 -0.72
CA THR A 48 -0.59 -14.10 -1.00
C THR A 48 -0.66 -15.04 0.20
N LYS A 49 0.41 -15.15 0.98
CA LYS A 49 0.49 -16.00 2.19
C LYS A 49 -0.31 -15.46 3.38
N ARG A 50 -0.69 -14.17 3.36
CA ARG A 50 -1.45 -13.58 4.47
C ARG A 50 -2.78 -14.28 4.68
N HIS A 51 -3.16 -14.43 5.95
CA HIS A 51 -4.48 -14.92 6.31
C HIS A 51 -5.55 -13.87 5.99
N TRP A 52 -6.56 -14.26 5.22
CA TRP A 52 -7.68 -13.39 4.84
C TRP A 52 -8.97 -14.12 5.18
N SER A 53 -9.97 -13.39 5.68
CA SER A 53 -11.30 -13.95 5.90
C SER A 53 -11.93 -14.40 4.57
N SER A 54 -12.85 -15.37 4.67
CA SER A 54 -13.68 -15.81 3.54
C SER A 54 -14.44 -14.63 2.94
N GLU A 55 -15.03 -13.78 3.78
CA GLU A 55 -15.74 -12.57 3.38
C GLU A 55 -14.87 -11.64 2.51
N ARG A 56 -13.65 -11.30 2.99
CA ARG A 56 -12.72 -10.46 2.23
C ARG A 56 -12.35 -11.11 0.89
N THR A 57 -12.13 -12.41 0.89
CA THR A 57 -11.77 -13.17 -0.31
C THR A 57 -12.90 -13.15 -1.34
N GLY A 58 -14.15 -13.37 -0.91
CA GLY A 58 -15.34 -13.31 -1.77
C GLY A 58 -15.62 -11.92 -2.32
N ASN A 59 -15.45 -10.87 -1.50
CA ASN A 59 -15.62 -9.48 -1.94
C ASN A 59 -14.58 -9.10 -2.99
N LEU A 60 -13.32 -9.49 -2.81
CA LEU A 60 -12.26 -9.25 -3.79
C LEU A 60 -12.48 -10.06 -5.07
N ALA A 61 -12.96 -11.30 -4.98
CA ALA A 61 -13.32 -12.10 -6.14
C ALA A 61 -14.36 -11.40 -7.02
N LYS A 62 -15.43 -10.89 -6.40
CA LYS A 62 -16.48 -10.11 -7.08
C LYS A 62 -15.95 -8.82 -7.69
N LEU A 63 -15.21 -8.02 -6.90
CA LEU A 63 -14.62 -6.76 -7.37
C LEU A 63 -13.76 -6.96 -8.62
N MET A 64 -12.94 -8.00 -8.61
CA MET A 64 -11.95 -8.29 -9.64
C MET A 64 -12.49 -9.16 -10.78
N ASN A 65 -13.74 -9.61 -10.70
CA ASN A 65 -14.40 -10.56 -11.59
C ASN A 65 -13.58 -11.85 -11.81
N VAL A 66 -13.19 -12.52 -10.73
CA VAL A 66 -12.43 -13.78 -10.76
C VAL A 66 -13.03 -14.83 -9.81
N ARG A 67 -12.60 -16.08 -9.94
CA ARG A 67 -12.96 -17.16 -9.01
C ARG A 67 -12.35 -16.90 -7.63
N GLU A 68 -13.06 -17.24 -6.55
CA GLU A 68 -12.57 -17.02 -5.17
C GLU A 68 -11.19 -17.64 -4.91
N LYS A 69 -10.94 -18.85 -5.44
CA LYS A 69 -9.63 -19.53 -5.34
C LYS A 69 -8.47 -18.76 -5.97
N GLN A 70 -8.76 -17.82 -6.89
CA GLN A 70 -7.78 -16.97 -7.56
C GLN A 70 -7.73 -15.56 -6.96
N ALA A 71 -8.64 -15.20 -6.06
CA ALA A 71 -8.78 -13.82 -5.59
C ALA A 71 -7.51 -13.32 -4.89
N LYS A 72 -6.90 -14.11 -4.00
CA LYS A 72 -5.67 -13.70 -3.30
C LYS A 72 -4.53 -13.42 -4.27
N SER A 73 -4.19 -14.40 -5.11
CA SER A 73 -3.10 -14.27 -6.06
C SER A 73 -3.35 -13.15 -7.07
N THR A 74 -4.59 -13.02 -7.58
CA THR A 74 -4.95 -11.95 -8.53
C THR A 74 -4.81 -10.58 -7.91
N PHE A 75 -5.31 -10.38 -6.68
CA PHE A 75 -5.20 -9.10 -5.99
C PHE A 75 -3.74 -8.72 -5.74
N CYS A 76 -2.94 -9.63 -5.18
CA CYS A 76 -1.54 -9.35 -4.88
C CYS A 76 -0.73 -9.03 -6.14
N ASN A 77 -0.97 -9.75 -7.24
CA ASN A 77 -0.34 -9.44 -8.53
C ASN A 77 -0.77 -8.07 -9.07
N ARG A 78 -2.06 -7.75 -9.06
CA ARG A 78 -2.56 -6.46 -9.56
C ARG A 78 -2.09 -5.30 -8.70
N LEU A 79 -2.04 -5.46 -7.38
CA LEU A 79 -1.59 -4.43 -6.45
C LEU A 79 -0.10 -4.14 -6.64
N HIS A 80 0.77 -5.15 -6.51
CA HIS A 80 2.22 -4.93 -6.59
C HIS A 80 2.68 -4.66 -8.03
N GLY A 81 2.04 -5.25 -9.04
CA GLY A 81 2.28 -4.90 -10.44
C GLY A 81 1.80 -3.49 -10.79
N GLY A 82 0.67 -3.07 -10.23
CA GLY A 82 0.15 -1.71 -10.38
C GLY A 82 1.04 -0.65 -9.74
N LEU A 83 1.56 -0.93 -8.53
CA LEU A 83 2.55 -0.07 -7.87
C LEU A 83 3.85 0.00 -8.68
N ALA A 84 4.39 -1.15 -9.10
CA ALA A 84 5.65 -1.20 -9.86
C ALA A 84 5.58 -0.51 -11.22
N SER A 85 4.40 -0.44 -11.84
CA SER A 85 4.20 0.20 -13.15
C SER A 85 3.73 1.66 -13.05
N GLY A 86 3.53 2.19 -11.83
CA GLY A 86 2.94 3.51 -11.62
C GLY A 86 1.45 3.62 -11.97
N ARG A 87 0.78 2.52 -12.34
CA ARG A 87 -0.67 2.49 -12.58
C ARG A 87 -1.47 2.72 -11.30
N ILE A 88 -0.92 2.33 -10.15
CA ILE A 88 -1.41 2.71 -8.83
C ILE A 88 -0.56 3.86 -8.34
N THR A 89 -1.17 5.03 -8.20
CA THR A 89 -0.51 6.30 -7.90
C THR A 89 -0.47 6.58 -6.40
N TYR A 90 0.26 7.64 -6.00
CA TYR A 90 0.27 8.12 -4.62
C TYR A 90 -1.14 8.48 -4.13
N GLU A 91 -1.93 9.14 -4.98
CA GLU A 91 -3.31 9.53 -4.72
C GLU A 91 -4.17 8.30 -4.41
N ASP A 92 -3.97 7.22 -5.17
CA ASP A 92 -4.68 5.96 -4.96
C ASP A 92 -4.34 5.34 -3.59
N VAL A 93 -3.05 5.31 -3.22
CA VAL A 93 -2.58 4.75 -1.94
C VAL A 93 -3.01 5.62 -0.76
N LYS A 94 -2.96 6.94 -0.91
CA LYS A 94 -3.42 7.88 0.11
C LYS A 94 -4.91 7.71 0.39
N SER A 95 -5.70 7.48 -0.65
CA SER A 95 -7.16 7.32 -0.55
C SER A 95 -7.62 5.96 -0.01
N VAL A 96 -6.76 4.92 0.04
CA VAL A 96 -7.12 3.59 0.58
C VAL A 96 -7.67 3.65 2.01
N TRP A 97 -7.20 4.61 2.82
CA TRP A 97 -7.65 4.82 4.20
C TRP A 97 -9.01 5.52 4.30
N SER A 98 -9.60 5.85 3.15
CA SER A 98 -10.91 6.47 3.00
C SER A 98 -11.74 5.67 1.98
N THR A 99 -11.90 6.19 0.77
CA THR A 99 -12.57 5.52 -0.34
C THR A 99 -11.58 5.23 -1.47
N PRO A 100 -11.47 3.98 -1.96
CA PRO A 100 -10.64 3.67 -3.13
C PRO A 100 -11.02 4.54 -4.33
N THR A 101 -10.02 5.04 -5.05
CA THR A 101 -10.25 5.85 -6.24
C THR A 101 -10.83 5.00 -7.39
N PRO A 102 -11.50 5.62 -8.37
CA PRO A 102 -11.89 4.92 -9.60
C PRO A 102 -10.71 4.31 -10.35
N ASN A 103 -9.51 4.90 -10.25
CA ASN A 103 -8.31 4.36 -10.87
C ASN A 103 -7.85 3.06 -10.19
N MET A 104 -7.76 3.05 -8.86
CA MET A 104 -7.46 1.84 -8.09
C MET A 104 -8.43 0.70 -8.41
N ILE A 105 -9.73 1.02 -8.49
CA ILE A 105 -10.76 0.03 -8.85
C ILE A 105 -10.51 -0.55 -10.25
N ARG A 106 -10.19 0.29 -11.25
CA ARG A 106 -9.88 -0.16 -12.62
C ARG A 106 -8.65 -1.06 -12.65
N VAL A 107 -7.57 -0.69 -11.97
CA VAL A 107 -6.37 -1.54 -11.85
C VAL A 107 -6.70 -2.87 -11.20
N MET A 108 -7.46 -2.86 -10.10
CA MET A 108 -7.92 -4.10 -9.46
C MET A 108 -8.83 -4.93 -10.35
N GLN A 109 -9.58 -4.33 -11.27
CA GLN A 109 -10.38 -5.04 -12.29
C GLN A 109 -9.55 -5.52 -13.50
N GLY A 110 -8.30 -5.09 -13.62
CA GLY A 110 -7.42 -5.44 -14.73
C GLY A 110 -7.61 -4.58 -15.99
N ARG A 111 -8.18 -3.37 -15.86
CA ARG A 111 -8.41 -2.42 -16.96
C ARG A 111 -7.93 -1.01 -16.62
#